data_AF-A0AAJ6QE19-F1
#
_entry.id   AF-A0AAJ6QE19-F1
#
_cell.length_a   1.000
_cell.length_b   1.000
_cell.length_c   1.000
_cell.angle_alpha   90.00
_cell.angle_beta   90.00
_cell.angle_gamma   90.00
#
_symmetry.space_group_name_H-M   'P 1'
#
loop_
_entity.id
_entity.type
_entity.pdbx_description
1 polymer ?
#
loop_
_entity_poly.entity_id
_entity_poly.type
_entity_poly.pdbx_seq_one_letter_code
_entity_poly.pdbx_strand_id
1 'polypeptide(L)'
;MGFFDHLQKGGAFSLQPKKPQIRKVVQTRTAPASRSTSQTPGPSSRTPPAQLKAQQSASRSVSRDRDPPSAKRRHGTPAQSRKRQTPELRLSSDDDASDTDSSFEVRKRARTGDSAEPDPARRVRSLKAFSEDSVRSLPMIHAADITSRQKAGNFKPAFGAAKPLPELLLQYLSTSAPERYNLVVPRDHDDFKPIDDIVQVLDIVSQNYIPDEAADEFNNESTGIKRRLRRALAHLSEADFRSVVNEYNEAIVRLRRDGSIAKKLDSTSRLNLPHVERILNQIYSRTVSPRVESLRQYENGTDNVYGELLPRFISTIFKETGLKSGQVFVDLGSGVGNVVLQAALEIGCESWGCEMMDNACDLADLQQAEFRSRCRLWGIAPGKTHLVRGDFLKEQPIIDVLKRADVILINNQAFTPQLNNELINHFLDMKEGCQIVSLKSFVPAGHKIQSRNLNSPINLLKVKQRNYWSNSVSWTDVGGTYFIATKDSSRLKAFVDSMQ
;
A
#
# COMPACT_ATOMS: atom_id res chain seq x y z
N MET A 1 1.47 22.09 3.28
CA MET A 1 2.76 21.40 3.43
C MET A 1 3.02 21.27 4.92
N GLY A 2 3.21 20.05 5.41
CA GLY A 2 3.28 19.76 6.84
C GLY A 2 4.73 19.60 7.29
N PHE A 3 5.00 19.84 8.58
CA PHE A 3 6.34 19.71 9.16
C PHE A 3 6.99 18.32 8.92
N PHE A 4 6.18 17.28 8.70
CA PHE A 4 6.63 15.91 8.40
C PHE A 4 7.05 15.65 6.94
N ASP A 5 6.78 16.56 5.98
CA ASP A 5 7.29 16.47 4.59
C ASP A 5 8.84 16.40 4.54
N HIS A 6 9.52 16.84 5.60
CA HIS A 6 10.98 16.85 5.69
C HIS A 6 11.60 15.56 6.26
N LEU A 7 10.87 14.74 7.05
CA LEU A 7 11.40 13.45 7.52
C LEU A 7 11.31 12.35 6.46
N GLN A 8 10.40 12.45 5.50
CA GLN A 8 10.29 11.49 4.38
C GLN A 8 11.29 11.72 3.23
N LYS A 9 12.17 12.73 3.32
CA LYS A 9 13.10 13.12 2.24
C LYS A 9 14.58 12.80 2.50
N GLY A 10 14.88 12.03 3.55
CA GLY A 10 16.24 11.60 3.91
C GLY A 10 16.42 10.09 3.92
N GLY A 11 16.15 9.40 2.79
CA GLY A 11 16.11 7.93 2.77
C GLY A 11 16.10 7.28 1.37
N ALA A 12 16.91 7.77 0.43
CA ALA A 12 17.03 7.15 -0.88
C ALA A 12 17.80 5.82 -0.79
N PHE A 13 17.07 4.70 -0.76
CA PHE A 13 17.67 3.37 -0.62
C PHE A 13 18.35 2.90 -1.92
N SER A 14 19.68 2.78 -1.88
CA SER A 14 20.50 2.19 -2.96
C SER A 14 21.03 0.82 -2.53
N LEU A 15 20.17 -0.19 -2.60
CA LEU A 15 20.60 -1.59 -2.49
C LEU A 15 21.26 -2.02 -3.81
N GLN A 16 22.56 -1.74 -3.96
CA GLN A 16 23.32 -2.31 -5.07
C GLN A 16 23.39 -3.84 -4.91
N PRO A 17 22.89 -4.64 -5.88
CA PRO A 17 23.10 -6.07 -5.84
C PRO A 17 24.60 -6.38 -6.04
N LYS A 18 25.19 -7.15 -5.12
CA LYS A 18 26.54 -7.70 -5.32
C LYS A 18 26.52 -8.54 -6.60
N LYS A 19 27.25 -8.09 -7.63
CA LYS A 19 27.33 -8.78 -8.93
C LYS A 19 27.74 -10.26 -8.72
N PRO A 20 26.95 -11.24 -9.20
CA PRO A 20 27.40 -12.63 -9.19
C PRO A 20 28.63 -12.76 -10.11
N GLN A 21 29.72 -13.32 -9.58
CA GLN A 21 30.91 -13.60 -10.40
C GLN A 21 30.63 -14.82 -11.29
N ILE A 22 30.18 -14.57 -12.52
CA ILE A 22 30.02 -15.60 -13.55
C ILE A 22 31.41 -16.11 -13.96
N ARG A 23 31.88 -17.19 -13.31
CA ARG A 23 33.00 -17.98 -13.82
C ARG A 23 32.53 -18.72 -15.07
N LYS A 24 32.95 -18.24 -16.25
CA LYS A 24 32.78 -18.97 -17.51
C LYS A 24 33.48 -20.33 -17.41
N VAL A 25 32.71 -21.41 -17.42
CA VAL A 25 33.25 -22.75 -17.71
C VAL A 25 33.32 -22.87 -19.23
N VAL A 26 34.53 -22.82 -19.78
CA VAL A 26 34.80 -23.11 -21.20
C VAL A 26 35.35 -24.53 -21.28
N GLN A 27 34.62 -25.43 -21.95
CA GLN A 27 35.15 -26.74 -22.32
C GLN A 27 35.96 -26.63 -23.61
N THR A 28 37.25 -26.95 -23.54
CA THR A 28 38.10 -27.25 -24.70
C THR A 28 38.91 -28.53 -24.42
N ARG A 29 39.35 -29.20 -25.49
CA ARG A 29 39.83 -30.59 -25.44
C ARG A 29 41.32 -30.73 -25.03
N THR A 30 41.62 -31.86 -24.41
CA THR A 30 42.89 -32.62 -24.32
C THR A 30 43.96 -32.27 -25.38
N ALA A 31 45.29 -32.31 -25.14
CA ALA A 31 46.18 -32.68 -24.01
C ALA A 31 47.65 -32.26 -24.43
N PRO A 32 48.80 -32.66 -23.81
CA PRO A 32 49.04 -33.49 -22.61
C PRO A 32 50.14 -33.00 -21.59
N ALA A 33 50.08 -33.61 -20.40
CA ALA A 33 51.17 -34.00 -19.48
C ALA A 33 52.47 -33.17 -19.29
N SER A 34 52.72 -32.80 -18.02
CA SER A 34 54.02 -33.07 -17.37
C SER A 34 53.90 -33.31 -15.85
N ARG A 35 54.93 -33.96 -15.30
CA ARG A 35 55.20 -34.35 -13.89
C ARG A 35 55.53 -33.13 -13.00
N SER A 36 55.47 -33.13 -11.66
CA SER A 36 55.19 -34.17 -10.64
C SER A 36 55.03 -33.56 -9.21
N THR A 37 54.71 -34.40 -8.20
CA THR A 37 55.22 -34.41 -6.78
C THR A 37 55.59 -33.11 -6.05
N SER A 38 55.32 -32.88 -4.75
CA SER A 38 54.81 -33.79 -3.68
C SER A 38 54.57 -33.04 -2.33
N GLN A 39 53.97 -33.75 -1.36
CA GLN A 39 54.17 -33.61 0.10
C GLN A 39 53.58 -32.39 0.87
N THR A 40 52.47 -32.69 1.53
CA THR A 40 52.09 -32.32 2.91
C THR A 40 53.11 -32.82 3.96
N PRO A 41 52.94 -32.57 5.29
CA PRO A 41 52.42 -31.41 6.04
C PRO A 41 53.32 -31.03 7.27
N GLY A 42 52.91 -30.09 8.15
CA GLY A 42 53.43 -30.03 9.54
C GLY A 42 53.23 -28.71 10.31
N PRO A 43 52.83 -28.73 11.61
CA PRO A 43 52.65 -27.50 12.42
C PRO A 43 53.44 -27.41 13.75
N SER A 44 53.82 -26.20 14.16
CA SER A 44 54.13 -25.74 15.54
C SER A 44 54.38 -24.21 15.48
N SER A 45 53.82 -23.30 16.29
CA SER A 45 53.67 -23.15 17.75
C SER A 45 54.96 -22.71 18.49
N ARG A 46 55.11 -21.39 18.76
CA ARG A 46 55.42 -20.79 20.09
C ARG A 46 55.68 -19.26 20.06
N THR A 47 55.45 -18.64 21.21
CA THR A 47 55.62 -17.23 21.67
C THR A 47 57.02 -16.99 22.29
N PRO A 48 57.41 -15.81 22.87
CA PRO A 48 57.00 -14.38 22.77
C PRO A 48 58.28 -13.50 22.51
N PRO A 49 58.63 -12.36 23.20
CA PRO A 49 57.93 -11.19 23.80
C PRO A 49 58.48 -9.81 23.29
N ALA A 50 58.36 -8.74 24.12
CA ALA A 50 59.04 -7.42 24.05
C ALA A 50 58.40 -6.32 23.15
N GLN A 51 58.37 -5.01 23.49
CA GLN A 51 58.79 -4.29 24.71
C GLN A 51 58.16 -2.86 24.82
N LEU A 52 58.03 -2.32 26.06
CA LEU A 52 58.04 -0.89 26.48
C LEU A 52 56.96 0.10 25.94
N LYS A 53 56.08 0.67 26.80
CA LYS A 53 56.13 1.95 27.58
C LYS A 53 55.86 3.26 26.77
N ALA A 54 55.24 4.33 27.29
CA ALA A 54 54.33 4.52 28.46
C ALA A 54 53.70 5.94 28.47
N GLN A 55 52.49 6.08 29.05
CA GLN A 55 51.95 7.17 29.93
C GLN A 55 52.20 8.67 29.61
N GLN A 56 51.14 9.51 29.42
CA GLN A 56 50.51 10.44 30.41
C GLN A 56 51.33 11.73 30.76
N SER A 57 50.79 12.90 31.17
CA SER A 57 49.46 13.57 31.05
C SER A 57 49.48 14.98 31.72
N ALA A 58 48.53 15.87 31.40
CA ALA A 58 48.15 17.11 32.15
C ALA A 58 49.15 18.31 32.09
N SER A 59 48.84 19.59 32.39
CA SER A 59 47.62 20.31 32.89
C SER A 59 47.72 21.88 32.68
N ARG A 60 46.68 22.65 33.12
CA ARG A 60 46.65 24.13 33.46
C ARG A 60 46.58 25.16 32.28
N SER A 61 45.50 25.96 32.07
CA SER A 61 44.95 27.19 32.76
C SER A 61 45.48 28.53 32.17
N VAL A 62 44.81 29.72 32.12
CA VAL A 62 43.73 30.35 32.93
C VAL A 62 42.93 31.50 32.19
N SER A 63 41.63 31.67 32.52
CA SER A 63 40.75 32.89 32.65
C SER A 63 40.87 34.23 31.85
N ARG A 64 39.72 34.76 31.36
CA ARG A 64 39.06 36.11 31.58
C ARG A 64 37.87 36.31 30.59
N ASP A 65 36.63 36.65 30.97
CA ASP A 65 36.02 37.97 31.33
C ASP A 65 36.14 39.06 30.24
N ARG A 66 35.11 39.85 29.80
CA ARG A 66 33.71 40.10 30.25
C ARG A 66 32.80 40.76 29.17
N ASP A 67 31.48 40.75 29.40
CA ASP A 67 30.33 41.39 28.69
C ASP A 67 29.86 42.73 29.36
N PRO A 68 28.75 43.42 28.97
CA PRO A 68 28.13 43.66 27.65
C PRO A 68 28.06 45.22 27.40
N PRO A 69 26.96 46.04 27.54
CA PRO A 69 25.52 45.99 27.20
C PRO A 69 25.07 47.00 26.08
N SER A 70 23.83 47.00 25.59
CA SER A 70 22.73 47.93 26.01
C SER A 70 21.44 47.77 25.14
N ALA A 71 20.35 48.52 25.41
CA ALA A 71 19.01 48.26 24.81
C ALA A 71 18.00 49.44 24.80
N LYS A 72 17.08 49.47 23.79
CA LYS A 72 15.72 50.14 23.69
C LYS A 72 15.09 49.82 22.31
N ARG A 73 13.85 49.31 22.17
CA ARG A 73 12.48 49.95 22.13
C ARG A 73 12.25 50.87 20.90
N ARG A 74 11.09 50.91 20.19
CA ARG A 74 9.75 50.27 20.35
C ARG A 74 8.89 50.39 19.05
N HIS A 75 7.90 49.49 18.86
CA HIS A 75 6.67 49.51 18.00
C HIS A 75 6.66 50.08 16.54
N GLY A 76 5.97 49.36 15.64
CA GLY A 76 5.51 49.90 14.35
C GLY A 76 4.91 48.87 13.38
N THR A 77 3.59 48.85 13.21
CA THR A 77 2.84 48.17 12.12
C THR A 77 1.87 49.21 11.52
N PRO A 78 1.68 49.28 10.19
CA PRO A 78 0.68 48.39 9.58
C PRO A 78 0.88 48.00 8.08
N ALA A 79 0.02 47.06 7.65
CA ALA A 79 -0.63 46.98 6.32
C ALA A 79 0.12 46.51 5.04
N GLN A 80 -0.52 45.52 4.40
CA GLN A 80 -0.78 45.34 2.96
C GLN A 80 0.35 45.01 1.95
N SER A 81 0.23 43.80 1.38
CA SER A 81 0.13 43.50 -0.07
C SER A 81 1.25 43.95 -1.05
N ARG A 82 1.93 42.97 -1.64
CA ARG A 82 1.68 42.58 -3.05
C ARG A 82 2.33 41.25 -3.44
N LYS A 83 1.78 40.59 -4.46
CA LYS A 83 2.34 39.40 -5.12
C LYS A 83 3.60 39.80 -5.90
N ARG A 84 4.67 38.99 -5.88
CA ARG A 84 5.73 39.06 -6.91
C ARG A 84 5.25 38.34 -8.17
N GLN A 85 5.32 39.01 -9.31
CA GLN A 85 5.25 38.37 -10.63
C GLN A 85 6.63 37.84 -11.02
N THR A 86 6.66 36.73 -11.77
CA THR A 86 7.85 36.29 -12.52
C THR A 86 7.89 37.00 -13.89
N PRO A 87 9.07 37.23 -14.50
CA PRO A 87 9.16 38.00 -15.74
C PRO A 87 8.58 37.27 -16.95
N GLU A 88 8.00 38.02 -17.89
CA GLU A 88 7.76 37.55 -19.25
C GLU A 88 9.06 37.63 -20.06
N LEU A 89 9.40 36.55 -20.77
CA LEU A 89 10.40 36.58 -21.83
C LEU A 89 9.65 36.57 -23.17
N ARG A 90 9.69 37.71 -23.88
CA ARG A 90 9.29 37.78 -25.29
C ARG A 90 10.45 37.26 -26.14
N LEU A 91 10.15 36.40 -27.11
CA LEU A 91 11.03 36.08 -28.23
C LEU A 91 10.24 36.21 -29.54
N SER A 92 10.93 36.63 -30.59
CA SER A 92 10.33 36.93 -31.90
C SER A 92 10.15 35.67 -32.74
N SER A 93 9.28 35.77 -33.74
CA SER A 93 9.29 34.88 -34.92
C SER A 93 10.43 35.29 -35.85
N ASP A 94 11.06 34.30 -36.49
CA ASP A 94 11.58 34.35 -37.87
C ASP A 94 11.78 32.88 -38.35
N ASP A 95 11.93 32.66 -39.66
CA ASP A 95 11.65 31.37 -40.31
C ASP A 95 12.86 30.43 -40.62
N ASP A 96 12.49 29.21 -41.01
CA ASP A 96 13.10 28.33 -42.06
C ASP A 96 13.96 27.08 -41.71
N ALA A 97 13.86 26.09 -42.61
CA ALA A 97 14.75 24.94 -42.94
C ALA A 97 15.08 23.78 -41.95
N SER A 98 14.38 22.65 -42.16
CA SER A 98 14.88 21.25 -42.30
C SER A 98 15.64 20.46 -41.19
N ASP A 99 15.02 19.31 -40.90
CA ASP A 99 15.60 17.96 -40.70
C ASP A 99 16.03 17.38 -39.33
N THR A 100 15.98 16.04 -39.29
CA THR A 100 16.05 15.07 -38.18
C THR A 100 17.01 15.27 -37.00
N ASP A 101 16.51 15.09 -35.76
CA ASP A 101 16.81 13.90 -34.92
C ASP A 101 15.72 13.67 -33.82
N SER A 102 15.78 12.49 -33.22
CA SER A 102 14.92 11.87 -32.22
C SER A 102 14.81 12.63 -30.88
N SER A 103 13.65 13.24 -30.64
CA SER A 103 13.31 13.83 -29.34
C SER A 103 12.70 12.82 -28.37
N PHE A 104 13.33 12.65 -27.19
CA PHE A 104 12.76 11.89 -26.09
C PHE A 104 11.59 12.66 -25.46
N GLU A 105 10.34 12.31 -25.80
CA GLU A 105 9.17 12.84 -25.10
C GLU A 105 9.18 12.46 -23.62
N VAL A 106 9.59 13.40 -22.75
CA VAL A 106 9.33 13.32 -21.31
C VAL A 106 7.82 13.54 -21.09
N ARG A 107 7.04 12.48 -21.26
CA ARG A 107 5.56 12.52 -21.24
C ARG A 107 5.06 13.04 -19.89
N LYS A 108 4.69 14.32 -19.92
CA LYS A 108 4.30 15.14 -18.78
C LYS A 108 3.16 14.47 -18.02
N ARG A 109 3.37 14.21 -16.72
CA ARG A 109 2.42 13.52 -15.82
C ARG A 109 0.99 14.03 -16.00
N ALA A 110 0.14 13.22 -16.63
CA ALA A 110 -1.29 13.47 -16.69
C ALA A 110 -1.83 13.54 -15.26
N ARG A 111 -2.38 14.70 -14.89
CA ARG A 111 -2.95 14.91 -13.55
C ARG A 111 -4.35 14.30 -13.57
N THR A 112 -4.46 13.04 -13.13
CA THR A 112 -5.68 12.24 -13.11
C THR A 112 -6.72 12.76 -12.10
N GLY A 113 -7.28 13.95 -12.40
CA GLY A 113 -8.36 14.60 -11.64
C GLY A 113 -9.52 13.66 -11.38
N ASP A 114 -10.30 13.90 -10.33
CA ASP A 114 -11.11 12.86 -9.70
C ASP A 114 -12.44 12.50 -10.40
N SER A 115 -12.44 12.52 -11.73
CA SER A 115 -13.54 12.15 -12.61
C SER A 115 -13.70 10.63 -12.75
N ALA A 116 -13.79 9.92 -11.62
CA ALA A 116 -14.50 8.65 -11.59
C ALA A 116 -15.98 8.99 -11.36
N GLU A 117 -16.87 8.60 -12.28
CA GLU A 117 -18.30 8.92 -12.13
C GLU A 117 -18.85 8.35 -10.81
N PRO A 118 -19.61 9.16 -10.04
CA PRO A 118 -20.11 8.73 -8.73
C PRO A 118 -21.01 7.52 -8.86
N ASP A 119 -20.96 6.62 -7.88
CA ASP A 119 -21.85 5.47 -7.78
C ASP A 119 -23.03 5.81 -6.85
N PRO A 120 -24.25 6.00 -7.37
CA PRO A 120 -25.43 6.29 -6.55
C PRO A 120 -26.06 5.05 -5.90
N ALA A 121 -25.64 3.83 -6.27
CA ALA A 121 -26.08 2.58 -5.66
C ALA A 121 -25.23 2.21 -4.43
N ARG A 122 -23.96 2.62 -4.38
CA ARG A 122 -23.06 2.40 -3.24
C ARG A 122 -23.64 2.95 -1.94
N ARG A 123 -23.70 2.12 -0.89
CA ARG A 123 -24.06 2.50 0.48
C ARG A 123 -22.88 2.18 1.39
N VAL A 124 -22.26 3.20 2.00
CA VAL A 124 -21.03 3.03 2.80
C VAL A 124 -21.33 2.67 4.26
N ARG A 125 -22.44 3.15 4.85
CA ARG A 125 -22.81 2.88 6.24
C ARG A 125 -23.18 1.40 6.49
N SER A 126 -22.55 0.76 7.48
CA SER A 126 -22.96 -0.55 8.00
C SER A 126 -23.95 -0.40 9.15
N LEU A 127 -25.24 -0.69 8.92
CA LEU A 127 -26.27 -0.64 9.97
C LEU A 127 -25.93 -1.56 11.17
N LYS A 128 -25.37 -2.75 10.90
CA LYS A 128 -24.92 -3.73 11.91
C LYS A 128 -23.72 -3.26 12.74
N ALA A 129 -23.09 -2.14 12.39
CA ALA A 129 -22.06 -1.49 13.20
C ALA A 129 -22.62 -0.48 14.21
N PHE A 130 -23.90 -0.09 14.08
CA PHE A 130 -24.55 0.89 14.97
C PHE A 130 -25.71 0.28 15.80
N SER A 131 -26.21 -0.90 15.42
CA SER A 131 -27.17 -1.71 16.19
C SER A 131 -26.63 -2.12 17.58
N GLU A 132 -27.48 -2.14 18.62
CA GLU A 132 -27.08 -2.43 20.01
C GLU A 132 -26.51 -3.86 20.22
N ASP A 133 -26.86 -4.82 19.37
CA ASP A 133 -26.23 -6.16 19.30
C ASP A 133 -24.71 -6.14 19.01
N SER A 134 -24.11 -4.98 18.74
CA SER A 134 -22.67 -4.79 18.56
C SER A 134 -21.87 -4.72 19.86
N VAL A 135 -22.53 -4.63 21.02
CA VAL A 135 -21.86 -4.52 22.34
C VAL A 135 -20.99 -5.75 22.67
N ARG A 136 -21.22 -6.90 22.01
CA ARG A 136 -20.32 -8.06 22.08
C ARG A 136 -19.00 -7.76 21.36
N SER A 137 -17.88 -7.96 22.07
CA SER A 137 -16.52 -7.79 21.55
C SER A 137 -16.32 -8.44 20.19
N LEU A 138 -15.80 -7.68 19.22
CA LEU A 138 -15.49 -8.22 17.89
C LEU A 138 -14.28 -9.18 17.96
N PRO A 139 -14.27 -10.28 17.20
CA PRO A 139 -13.08 -11.10 17.01
C PRO A 139 -12.10 -10.32 16.11
N MET A 140 -11.27 -9.49 16.73
CA MET A 140 -10.24 -8.68 16.07
C MET A 140 -8.94 -8.71 16.85
N ILE A 141 -7.81 -8.54 16.15
CA ILE A 141 -6.49 -8.47 16.76
C ILE A 141 -6.25 -7.02 17.22
N HIS A 142 -6.13 -6.79 18.52
CA HIS A 142 -5.87 -5.46 19.05
C HIS A 142 -4.39 -5.07 18.86
N ALA A 143 -4.11 -3.78 18.72
CA ALA A 143 -2.74 -3.24 18.71
C ALA A 143 -1.90 -3.68 19.93
N ALA A 144 -2.52 -3.78 21.12
CA ALA A 144 -1.88 -4.34 22.31
C ALA A 144 -1.40 -5.79 22.07
N ASP A 145 -2.21 -6.64 21.44
CA ASP A 145 -1.87 -8.05 21.20
C ASP A 145 -0.65 -8.22 20.30
N ILE A 146 -0.45 -7.33 19.30
CA ILE A 146 0.76 -7.33 18.47
C ILE A 146 1.99 -7.10 19.35
N THR A 147 1.96 -6.02 20.13
CA THR A 147 3.09 -5.58 20.97
C THR A 147 3.42 -6.55 22.11
N SER A 148 2.43 -7.33 22.57
CA SER A 148 2.60 -8.34 23.62
C SER A 148 2.98 -9.73 23.10
N ARG A 149 2.75 -10.03 21.82
CA ARG A 149 3.09 -11.33 21.18
C ARG A 149 4.46 -11.33 20.50
N GLN A 150 4.94 -10.17 20.03
CA GLN A 150 6.32 -10.07 19.53
C GLN A 150 7.33 -10.29 20.67
N LYS A 151 8.57 -10.68 20.31
CA LYS A 151 9.59 -11.11 21.27
C LYS A 151 9.87 -10.04 22.33
N ALA A 152 9.96 -10.47 23.59
CA ALA A 152 10.28 -9.61 24.73
C ALA A 152 11.61 -8.89 24.50
N GLY A 153 11.54 -7.59 24.19
CA GLY A 153 12.69 -6.78 23.82
C GLY A 153 12.43 -5.84 22.64
N ASN A 154 11.57 -6.20 21.67
CA ASN A 154 11.30 -5.39 20.47
C ASN A 154 10.79 -3.97 20.77
N PHE A 155 10.11 -3.78 21.90
CA PHE A 155 9.49 -2.51 22.30
C PHE A 155 10.18 -1.82 23.49
N LYS A 156 9.91 -0.52 23.61
CA LYS A 156 10.24 0.33 24.78
C LYS A 156 9.03 1.24 25.12
N PRO A 157 8.82 1.64 26.39
CA PRO A 157 7.79 2.62 26.75
C PRO A 157 7.96 3.93 25.96
N ALA A 158 6.85 4.51 25.50
CA ALA A 158 6.87 5.72 24.68
C ALA A 158 7.23 7.00 25.47
N PHE A 159 6.87 7.05 26.76
CA PHE A 159 6.89 8.26 27.59
C PHE A 159 7.90 8.20 28.75
N GLY A 160 8.86 7.26 28.70
CA GLY A 160 9.80 6.99 29.80
C GLY A 160 9.30 5.92 30.78
N ALA A 161 10.15 5.54 31.72
CA ALA A 161 9.91 4.39 32.59
C ALA A 161 9.30 4.78 33.95
N ALA A 162 7.99 4.57 34.10
CA ALA A 162 7.32 4.43 35.38
C ALA A 162 6.55 3.09 35.42
N LYS A 163 5.79 2.82 36.50
CA LYS A 163 4.98 1.60 36.64
C LYS A 163 4.09 1.38 35.40
N PRO A 164 3.84 0.13 34.96
CA PRO A 164 2.99 -0.14 33.81
C PRO A 164 1.58 0.42 34.04
N LEU A 165 1.26 1.49 33.32
CA LEU A 165 -0.07 2.08 33.28
C LEU A 165 -0.99 1.20 32.42
N PRO A 166 -2.31 1.19 32.69
CA PRO A 166 -3.26 0.32 31.98
C PRO A 166 -3.25 0.58 30.46
N GLU A 167 -3.70 -0.40 29.68
CA GLU A 167 -3.83 -0.25 28.22
C GLU A 167 -4.64 1.01 27.86
N LEU A 168 -4.23 1.72 26.81
CA LEU A 168 -5.02 2.82 26.25
C LEU A 168 -6.21 2.22 25.49
N LEU A 169 -7.41 2.75 25.72
CA LEU A 169 -8.61 2.40 24.98
C LEU A 169 -8.92 3.48 23.92
N LEU A 170 -9.05 3.08 22.66
CA LEU A 170 -9.41 3.95 21.55
C LEU A 170 -10.80 3.58 21.00
N GLN A 171 -11.77 4.49 21.15
CA GLN A 171 -13.14 4.29 20.69
C GLN A 171 -13.25 4.58 19.19
N TYR A 172 -13.71 3.58 18.43
CA TYR A 172 -14.06 3.75 17.02
C TYR A 172 -15.55 4.13 16.86
N LEU A 173 -15.94 4.41 15.62
CA LEU A 173 -17.22 5.04 15.29
C LEU A 173 -18.42 4.11 15.44
N SER A 174 -18.23 2.80 15.31
CA SER A 174 -19.25 1.80 15.62
C SER A 174 -19.63 1.79 17.10
N THR A 175 -20.75 1.15 17.46
CA THR A 175 -21.13 0.89 18.87
C THR A 175 -20.32 -0.24 19.52
N SER A 176 -19.34 -0.81 18.82
CA SER A 176 -18.41 -1.83 19.31
C SER A 176 -17.50 -1.31 20.44
N ALA A 177 -16.97 -2.24 21.23
CA ALA A 177 -15.96 -1.96 22.26
C ALA A 177 -14.67 -1.29 21.69
N PRO A 178 -13.98 -0.44 22.46
CA PRO A 178 -12.70 0.17 22.07
C PRO A 178 -11.61 -0.82 21.68
N GLU A 179 -10.65 -0.37 20.85
CA GLU A 179 -9.40 -1.11 20.65
C GLU A 179 -8.39 -0.82 21.77
N ARG A 180 -7.70 -1.87 22.23
CA ARG A 180 -6.66 -1.82 23.27
C ARG A 180 -5.30 -1.54 22.64
N TYR A 181 -4.57 -0.58 23.18
CA TYR A 181 -3.25 -0.14 22.71
C TYR A 181 -2.23 -0.10 23.87
N ASN A 182 -1.03 -0.61 23.64
CA ASN A 182 0.11 -0.37 24.52
C ASN A 182 0.87 0.88 24.08
N LEU A 183 1.21 1.76 25.03
CA LEU A 183 1.92 3.02 24.77
C LEU A 183 3.44 2.79 24.66
N VAL A 184 3.82 2.09 23.60
CA VAL A 184 5.19 1.69 23.29
C VAL A 184 5.62 2.16 21.91
N VAL A 185 6.94 2.32 21.75
CA VAL A 185 7.61 2.57 20.47
C VAL A 185 8.53 1.38 20.18
N PRO A 186 8.59 0.87 18.94
CA PRO A 186 9.53 -0.20 18.60
C PRO A 186 10.99 0.25 18.69
N ARG A 187 11.91 -0.72 18.70
CA ARG A 187 13.36 -0.49 18.58
C ARG A 187 13.82 -0.49 17.12
N ASP A 188 13.25 -1.38 16.32
CA ASP A 188 13.39 -1.32 14.87
C ASP A 188 12.51 -0.18 14.32
N HIS A 189 12.88 0.37 13.17
CA HIS A 189 12.03 1.31 12.45
C HIS A 189 10.92 0.60 11.67
N ASP A 190 11.10 -0.65 11.28
CA ASP A 190 10.15 -1.34 10.39
C ASP A 190 9.11 -2.20 11.14
N ASP A 191 9.27 -2.33 12.47
CA ASP A 191 8.27 -2.90 13.38
C ASP A 191 7.00 -2.01 13.52
N PHE A 192 5.92 -2.61 14.02
CA PHE A 192 4.63 -1.92 14.23
C PHE A 192 4.75 -0.70 15.19
N LYS A 193 4.05 0.39 14.87
CA LYS A 193 4.09 1.68 15.62
C LYS A 193 2.71 2.01 16.20
N PRO A 194 2.39 1.61 17.44
CA PRO A 194 1.07 1.83 18.05
C PRO A 194 0.67 3.30 18.13
N ILE A 195 1.64 4.18 18.46
CA ILE A 195 1.42 5.63 18.59
C ILE A 195 1.02 6.25 17.24
N ASP A 196 1.72 5.91 16.16
CA ASP A 196 1.41 6.42 14.82
C ASP A 196 0.07 5.88 14.30
N ASP A 197 -0.28 4.63 14.65
CA ASP A 197 -1.58 4.02 14.34
C ASP A 197 -2.72 4.83 15.00
N ILE A 198 -2.59 5.21 16.28
CA ILE A 198 -3.56 6.08 16.98
C ILE A 198 -3.67 7.46 16.31
N VAL A 199 -2.54 8.12 16.03
CA VAL A 199 -2.53 9.46 15.41
C VAL A 199 -3.23 9.43 14.04
N GLN A 200 -2.95 8.41 13.23
CA GLN A 200 -3.55 8.25 11.90
C GLN A 200 -5.05 7.90 11.96
N VAL A 201 -5.50 7.11 12.96
CA VAL A 201 -6.93 6.89 13.20
C VAL A 201 -7.62 8.23 13.50
N LEU A 202 -7.06 9.04 14.40
CA LEU A 202 -7.62 10.35 14.73
C LEU A 202 -7.64 11.32 13.53
N ASP A 203 -6.59 11.33 12.70
CA ASP A 203 -6.57 12.12 11.46
C ASP A 203 -7.64 11.66 10.45
N ILE A 204 -7.76 10.36 10.19
CA ILE A 204 -8.74 9.81 9.22
C ILE A 204 -10.18 9.99 9.71
N VAL A 205 -10.46 9.76 11.00
CA VAL A 205 -11.79 10.01 11.57
C VAL A 205 -12.17 11.48 11.41
N SER A 206 -11.26 12.37 11.79
CA SER A 206 -11.43 13.83 11.71
C SER A 206 -11.58 14.38 10.28
N GLN A 207 -11.06 13.69 9.27
CA GLN A 207 -11.20 14.08 7.85
C GLN A 207 -12.48 13.54 7.19
N ASN A 208 -12.98 12.38 7.61
CA ASN A 208 -14.00 11.63 6.85
C ASN A 208 -15.38 11.58 7.53
N TYR A 209 -15.44 11.63 8.87
CA TYR A 209 -16.67 11.30 9.62
C TYR A 209 -17.20 12.44 10.50
N ILE A 210 -16.33 13.38 10.90
CA ILE A 210 -16.73 14.53 11.71
C ILE A 210 -17.52 15.51 10.82
N PRO A 211 -18.69 16.02 11.27
CA PRO A 211 -19.44 17.04 10.55
C PRO A 211 -18.76 18.41 10.72
N ASP A 212 -19.05 19.34 9.81
CA ASP A 212 -18.26 20.57 9.69
C ASP A 212 -18.48 21.51 10.90
N GLU A 213 -19.65 21.42 11.53
CA GLU A 213 -20.03 22.11 12.78
C GLU A 213 -19.20 21.65 14.00
N ALA A 214 -18.72 20.40 13.99
CA ALA A 214 -17.86 19.85 15.04
C ALA A 214 -16.37 19.84 14.63
N ALA A 215 -16.01 20.33 13.43
CA ALA A 215 -14.67 20.18 12.89
C ALA A 215 -13.60 20.92 13.71
N ASP A 216 -13.93 22.04 14.37
CA ASP A 216 -12.98 22.83 15.16
C ASP A 216 -12.45 22.06 16.39
N GLU A 217 -13.33 21.36 17.14
CA GLU A 217 -12.97 20.54 18.30
C GLU A 217 -11.84 19.54 17.98
N PHE A 218 -11.81 19.01 16.75
CA PHE A 218 -10.81 18.07 16.28
C PHE A 218 -9.61 18.75 15.58
N ASN A 219 -9.84 19.81 14.80
CA ASN A 219 -8.86 20.39 13.87
C ASN A 219 -8.20 21.70 14.33
N ASN A 220 -8.74 22.42 15.33
CA ASN A 220 -8.27 23.75 15.71
C ASN A 220 -6.75 23.78 15.98
N GLU A 221 -6.07 24.78 15.41
CA GLU A 221 -4.62 24.91 15.49
C GLU A 221 -4.05 25.19 16.88
N SER A 222 -4.89 25.50 17.87
CA SER A 222 -4.47 25.80 19.25
C SER A 222 -5.07 24.84 20.28
N THR A 223 -6.38 24.58 20.19
CA THR A 223 -7.17 23.80 21.15
C THR A 223 -7.55 22.41 20.66
N GLY A 224 -7.48 22.15 19.36
CA GLY A 224 -8.06 20.96 18.74
C GLY A 224 -7.41 19.67 19.23
N ILE A 225 -8.21 18.61 19.40
CA ILE A 225 -7.77 17.28 19.87
C ILE A 225 -6.48 16.86 19.16
N LYS A 226 -6.42 16.97 17.83
CA LYS A 226 -5.26 16.52 17.03
C LYS A 226 -4.02 17.41 17.17
N ARG A 227 -4.14 18.67 17.63
CA ARG A 227 -3.00 19.51 18.00
C ARG A 227 -2.52 19.15 19.41
N ARG A 228 -3.44 18.98 20.36
CA ARG A 228 -3.11 18.62 21.75
C ARG A 228 -2.46 17.24 21.86
N LEU A 229 -2.93 16.25 21.09
CA LEU A 229 -2.35 14.91 21.00
C LEU A 229 -0.87 14.96 20.56
N ARG A 230 -0.59 15.70 19.48
CA ARG A 230 0.78 15.88 18.97
C ARG A 230 1.66 16.70 19.92
N ARG A 231 1.07 17.65 20.67
CA ARG A 231 1.77 18.39 21.74
C ARG A 231 2.14 17.49 22.92
N ALA A 232 1.26 16.58 23.34
CA ALA A 232 1.55 15.60 24.39
C ALA A 232 2.70 14.66 23.98
N LEU A 233 2.74 14.21 22.72
CA LEU A 233 3.88 13.47 22.16
C LEU A 233 5.18 14.30 22.16
N ALA A 234 5.12 15.56 21.71
CA ALA A 234 6.29 16.44 21.65
C ALA A 234 6.87 16.81 23.04
N HIS A 235 6.05 16.76 24.09
CA HIS A 235 6.49 16.97 25.48
C HIS A 235 6.71 15.65 26.27
N LEU A 236 6.55 14.49 25.62
CA LEU A 236 6.64 13.17 26.26
C LEU A 236 5.71 13.01 27.50
N SER A 237 4.52 13.61 27.45
CA SER A 237 3.53 13.55 28.54
C SER A 237 2.48 12.46 28.30
N GLU A 238 2.60 11.32 28.99
CA GLU A 238 1.61 10.25 28.90
C GLU A 238 0.24 10.65 29.47
N ALA A 239 0.23 11.47 30.53
CA ALA A 239 -0.99 11.93 31.17
C ALA A 239 -1.83 12.81 30.23
N ASP A 240 -1.21 13.78 29.56
CA ASP A 240 -1.88 14.60 28.54
C ASP A 240 -2.33 13.74 27.36
N PHE A 241 -1.51 12.79 26.91
CA PHE A 241 -1.86 11.91 25.78
C PHE A 241 -3.10 11.06 26.10
N ARG A 242 -3.19 10.51 27.30
CA ARG A 242 -4.37 9.76 27.78
C ARG A 242 -5.59 10.65 27.96
N SER A 243 -5.45 11.87 28.50
CA SER A 243 -6.56 12.83 28.58
C SER A 243 -7.13 13.13 27.20
N VAL A 244 -6.29 13.50 26.24
CA VAL A 244 -6.73 13.87 24.89
C VAL A 244 -7.42 12.70 24.16
N VAL A 245 -6.99 11.46 24.38
CA VAL A 245 -7.68 10.27 23.84
C VAL A 245 -9.01 10.01 24.55
N ASN A 246 -9.13 10.22 25.86
CA ASN A 246 -10.40 10.10 26.57
C ASN A 246 -11.41 11.15 26.09
N GLU A 247 -11.00 12.41 25.94
CA GLU A 247 -11.81 13.49 25.38
C GLU A 247 -12.26 13.19 23.94
N TYR A 248 -11.37 12.61 23.12
CA TYR A 248 -11.72 12.09 21.80
C TYR A 248 -12.77 10.98 21.87
N ASN A 249 -12.60 10.01 22.76
CA ASN A 249 -13.54 8.90 22.94
C ASN A 249 -14.94 9.43 23.31
N GLU A 250 -15.02 10.40 24.24
CA GLU A 250 -16.27 11.06 24.63
C GLU A 250 -16.92 11.82 23.47
N ALA A 251 -16.14 12.59 22.70
CA ALA A 251 -16.63 13.30 21.51
C ALA A 251 -17.17 12.34 20.44
N ILE A 252 -16.52 11.19 20.19
CA ILE A 252 -17.01 10.16 19.28
C ILE A 252 -18.28 9.49 19.81
N VAL A 253 -18.38 9.20 21.12
CA VAL A 253 -19.62 8.67 21.73
C VAL A 253 -20.78 9.65 21.59
N ARG A 254 -20.52 10.96 21.73
CA ARG A 254 -21.50 12.04 21.56
C ARG A 254 -22.00 12.12 20.11
N LEU A 255 -21.08 12.29 19.15
CA LEU A 255 -21.36 12.38 17.70
C LEU A 255 -21.93 11.09 17.07
N ARG A 256 -21.87 9.97 17.80
CA ARG A 256 -22.55 8.72 17.48
C ARG A 256 -23.98 8.68 18.02
N ARG A 257 -24.23 9.23 19.21
CA ARG A 257 -25.55 9.29 19.85
C ARG A 257 -26.48 10.33 19.23
N ASP A 258 -25.95 11.48 18.81
CA ASP A 258 -26.73 12.51 18.09
C ASP A 258 -26.98 12.17 16.60
N GLY A 259 -26.37 11.08 16.10
CA GLY A 259 -26.56 10.60 14.74
C GLY A 259 -25.70 11.30 13.67
N SER A 260 -24.85 12.26 14.04
CA SER A 260 -24.02 13.01 13.08
C SER A 260 -23.09 12.11 12.24
N ILE A 261 -22.41 11.15 12.88
CA ILE A 261 -21.55 10.17 12.21
C ILE A 261 -22.35 9.32 11.20
N ALA A 262 -23.58 8.92 11.57
CA ALA A 262 -24.45 8.16 10.69
C ALA A 262 -24.87 8.98 9.46
N LYS A 263 -25.32 10.23 9.67
CA LYS A 263 -25.69 11.17 8.60
C LYS A 263 -24.52 11.44 7.64
N LYS A 264 -23.29 11.63 8.14
CA LYS A 264 -22.08 11.80 7.30
C LYS A 264 -21.82 10.53 6.47
N LEU A 265 -21.90 9.33 7.07
CA LEU A 265 -21.74 8.07 6.35
C LEU A 265 -22.82 7.82 5.29
N ASP A 266 -24.07 8.18 5.55
CA ASP A 266 -25.17 8.05 4.58
C ASP A 266 -25.02 9.02 3.41
N SER A 267 -24.39 10.19 3.61
CA SER A 267 -23.99 11.11 2.54
C SER A 267 -22.73 10.70 1.77
N THR A 268 -22.02 9.66 2.21
CA THR A 268 -20.74 9.23 1.63
C THR A 268 -20.95 8.14 0.57
N SER A 269 -20.72 8.47 -0.71
CA SER A 269 -20.83 7.54 -1.84
C SER A 269 -19.53 6.79 -2.18
N ARG A 270 -18.35 7.32 -1.82
CA ARG A 270 -17.04 6.70 -2.07
C ARG A 270 -16.09 6.96 -0.91
N LEU A 271 -15.24 5.98 -0.59
CA LEU A 271 -14.11 6.16 0.33
C LEU A 271 -12.91 6.74 -0.42
N ASN A 272 -12.24 7.76 0.14
CA ASN A 272 -10.97 8.22 -0.42
C ASN A 272 -9.84 7.23 -0.10
N LEU A 273 -8.78 7.26 -0.92
CA LEU A 273 -7.70 6.29 -0.81
C LEU A 273 -6.96 6.32 0.55
N PRO A 274 -6.63 7.46 1.18
CA PRO A 274 -6.00 7.46 2.50
C PRO A 274 -6.82 6.73 3.59
N HIS A 275 -8.16 6.78 3.50
CA HIS A 275 -9.06 6.07 4.40
C HIS A 275 -9.08 4.55 4.10
N VAL A 276 -9.11 4.16 2.83
CA VAL A 276 -8.98 2.77 2.37
C VAL A 276 -7.63 2.17 2.80
N GLU A 277 -6.53 2.86 2.49
CA GLU A 277 -5.17 2.51 2.92
C GLU A 277 -5.07 2.39 4.44
N ARG A 278 -5.69 3.28 5.23
CA ARG A 278 -5.64 3.17 6.69
C ARG A 278 -6.27 1.87 7.20
N ILE A 279 -7.43 1.47 6.65
CA ILE A 279 -8.12 0.24 7.06
C ILE A 279 -7.33 -1.00 6.61
N LEU A 280 -6.88 -1.05 5.36
CA LEU A 280 -6.08 -2.17 4.84
C LEU A 280 -4.73 -2.30 5.56
N ASN A 281 -4.06 -1.19 5.86
CA ASN A 281 -2.80 -1.20 6.62
C ASN A 281 -3.00 -1.63 8.09
N GLN A 282 -4.18 -1.39 8.70
CA GLN A 282 -4.49 -2.03 9.98
C GLN A 282 -4.56 -3.55 9.78
N ILE A 283 -5.40 -4.04 8.87
CA ILE A 283 -5.58 -5.48 8.62
C ILE A 283 -4.24 -6.18 8.37
N TYR A 284 -3.45 -5.69 7.40
CA TYR A 284 -2.15 -6.27 7.04
C TYR A 284 -1.12 -6.22 8.18
N SER A 285 -1.09 -5.15 8.99
CA SER A 285 -0.19 -5.07 10.17
C SER A 285 -0.59 -6.02 11.30
N ARG A 286 -1.88 -6.39 11.39
CA ARG A 286 -2.39 -7.36 12.37
C ARG A 286 -2.18 -8.83 11.93
N THR A 287 -2.11 -9.11 10.62
CA THR A 287 -2.16 -10.49 10.09
C THR A 287 -0.93 -10.93 9.28
N VAL A 288 -0.56 -10.21 8.21
CA VAL A 288 0.52 -10.60 7.29
C VAL A 288 1.88 -10.12 7.76
N SER A 289 2.00 -8.86 8.19
CA SER A 289 3.29 -8.29 8.61
C SER A 289 4.02 -9.15 9.66
N PRO A 290 3.36 -9.73 10.70
CA PRO A 290 4.01 -10.64 11.66
C PRO A 290 4.48 -12.00 11.08
N ARG A 291 4.19 -12.29 9.81
CA ARG A 291 4.42 -13.57 9.14
C ARG A 291 5.02 -13.43 7.73
N VAL A 292 5.30 -12.21 7.26
CA VAL A 292 5.63 -11.88 5.86
C VAL A 292 6.84 -12.64 5.28
N GLU A 293 7.71 -13.17 6.14
CA GLU A 293 8.83 -14.03 5.74
C GLU A 293 8.39 -15.36 5.11
N SER A 294 7.21 -15.90 5.46
CA SER A 294 6.69 -17.14 4.86
C SER A 294 6.29 -16.98 3.39
N LEU A 295 5.97 -15.76 2.96
CA LEU A 295 5.63 -15.42 1.57
C LEU A 295 6.87 -15.30 0.65
N ARG A 296 8.08 -15.27 1.24
CA ARG A 296 9.35 -15.22 0.49
C ARG A 296 9.88 -16.61 0.10
N GLN A 297 9.17 -17.67 0.48
CA GLN A 297 9.53 -19.06 0.20
C GLN A 297 8.93 -19.52 -1.14
N TYR A 298 9.51 -19.05 -2.24
CA TYR A 298 9.14 -19.47 -3.59
C TYR A 298 10.37 -19.97 -4.37
N GLU A 299 10.16 -20.89 -5.31
CA GLU A 299 11.22 -21.40 -6.19
C GLU A 299 11.38 -20.53 -7.43
N ASN A 300 12.60 -20.07 -7.71
CA ASN A 300 12.91 -19.22 -8.86
C ASN A 300 12.61 -19.96 -10.18
N GLY A 301 11.65 -19.45 -10.96
CA GLY A 301 11.22 -20.04 -12.23
C GLY A 301 9.85 -20.73 -12.18
N THR A 302 9.19 -20.76 -11.02
CA THR A 302 7.78 -21.16 -10.89
C THR A 302 6.83 -19.98 -11.11
N ASP A 303 5.55 -20.26 -11.37
CA ASP A 303 4.50 -19.24 -11.43
C ASP A 303 4.24 -18.54 -10.06
N ASN A 304 4.66 -19.18 -8.97
CA ASN A 304 4.33 -18.84 -7.57
C ASN A 304 5.21 -17.74 -6.95
N VAL A 305 5.75 -16.82 -7.77
CA VAL A 305 6.59 -15.70 -7.29
C VAL A 305 5.70 -14.60 -6.69
N TYR A 306 5.76 -14.44 -5.37
CA TYR A 306 4.95 -13.44 -4.66
C TYR A 306 5.37 -11.99 -4.99
N GLY A 307 4.41 -11.19 -5.46
CA GLY A 307 4.59 -9.76 -5.73
C GLY A 307 3.28 -8.99 -5.59
N GLU A 308 3.29 -7.89 -4.85
CA GLU A 308 2.08 -7.12 -4.53
C GLU A 308 1.88 -5.94 -5.48
N LEU A 309 0.62 -5.72 -5.88
CA LEU A 309 0.16 -4.51 -6.56
C LEU A 309 -0.32 -3.52 -5.49
N LEU A 310 0.29 -2.33 -5.44
CA LEU A 310 0.11 -1.41 -4.31
C LEU A 310 -1.23 -0.64 -4.41
N PRO A 311 -1.87 -0.24 -3.28
CA PRO A 311 -3.25 0.27 -3.28
C PRO A 311 -3.52 1.46 -4.21
N ARG A 312 -2.50 2.30 -4.41
CA ARG A 312 -2.51 3.46 -5.32
C ARG A 312 -2.66 3.07 -6.79
N PHE A 313 -2.06 1.96 -7.20
CA PHE A 313 -2.18 1.41 -8.54
C PHE A 313 -3.53 0.72 -8.74
N ILE A 314 -3.97 -0.06 -7.74
CA ILE A 314 -5.30 -0.68 -7.72
C ILE A 314 -6.43 0.36 -7.87
N SER A 315 -6.37 1.49 -7.15
CA SER A 315 -7.34 2.58 -7.28
C SER A 315 -7.35 3.20 -8.69
N THR A 316 -6.19 3.20 -9.37
CA THR A 316 -6.07 3.65 -10.76
C THR A 316 -6.70 2.63 -11.70
N ILE A 317 -6.50 1.33 -11.48
CA ILE A 317 -7.13 0.25 -12.25
C ILE A 317 -8.66 0.32 -12.12
N PHE A 318 -9.22 0.45 -10.90
CA PHE A 318 -10.67 0.59 -10.71
C PHE A 318 -11.24 1.84 -11.40
N LYS A 319 -10.49 2.94 -11.39
CA LYS A 319 -10.86 4.19 -12.06
C LYS A 319 -10.79 4.11 -13.59
N GLU A 320 -9.81 3.40 -14.14
CA GLU A 320 -9.65 3.23 -15.59
C GLU A 320 -10.58 2.17 -16.19
N THR A 321 -11.00 1.20 -15.38
CA THR A 321 -12.05 0.23 -15.74
C THR A 321 -13.47 0.78 -15.50
N GLY A 322 -13.62 1.72 -14.57
CA GLY A 322 -14.90 2.35 -14.23
C GLY A 322 -15.75 1.53 -13.25
N LEU A 323 -15.17 0.51 -12.62
CA LEU A 323 -15.82 -0.48 -11.76
C LEU A 323 -16.76 0.13 -10.71
N LYS A 324 -17.98 -0.41 -10.60
CA LYS A 324 -19.06 0.03 -9.70
C LYS A 324 -19.43 -1.03 -8.65
N SER A 325 -20.14 -0.62 -7.59
CA SER A 325 -20.59 -1.48 -6.50
C SER A 325 -21.59 -2.58 -6.92
N GLY A 326 -22.33 -2.37 -8.01
CA GLY A 326 -23.23 -3.37 -8.60
C GLY A 326 -22.56 -4.41 -9.50
N GLN A 327 -21.24 -4.34 -9.68
CA GLN A 327 -20.46 -5.20 -10.58
C GLN A 327 -19.65 -6.26 -9.82
N VAL A 328 -19.05 -7.18 -10.58
CA VAL A 328 -18.25 -8.31 -10.09
C VAL A 328 -16.78 -8.14 -10.45
N PHE A 329 -15.91 -8.18 -9.44
CA PHE A 329 -14.45 -8.17 -9.55
C PHE A 329 -13.86 -9.56 -9.25
N VAL A 330 -12.84 -9.98 -10.00
CA VAL A 330 -12.12 -11.26 -9.79
C VAL A 330 -10.61 -11.03 -9.86
N ASP A 331 -9.84 -11.64 -8.97
CA ASP A 331 -8.37 -11.57 -8.92
C ASP A 331 -7.76 -12.99 -9.01
N LEU A 332 -6.95 -13.25 -10.04
CA LEU A 332 -6.39 -14.57 -10.33
C LEU A 332 -4.89 -14.61 -9.98
N GLY A 333 -4.54 -15.41 -8.97
CA GLY A 333 -3.25 -15.31 -8.27
C GLY A 333 -3.29 -14.21 -7.20
N SER A 334 -4.36 -14.21 -6.39
CA SER A 334 -4.69 -13.12 -5.47
C SER A 334 -3.80 -13.03 -4.21
N GLY A 335 -2.90 -14.00 -3.99
CA GLY A 335 -2.00 -14.04 -2.85
C GLY A 335 -2.74 -13.97 -1.52
N VAL A 336 -2.41 -12.96 -0.70
CA VAL A 336 -3.08 -12.70 0.59
C VAL A 336 -4.43 -11.99 0.47
N GLY A 337 -4.96 -11.83 -0.76
CA GLY A 337 -6.26 -11.23 -1.04
C GLY A 337 -6.31 -9.70 -1.00
N ASN A 338 -5.16 -9.00 -0.94
CA ASN A 338 -5.08 -7.55 -0.77
C ASN A 338 -5.97 -6.76 -1.75
N VAL A 339 -5.96 -7.11 -3.05
CA VAL A 339 -6.75 -6.42 -4.07
C VAL A 339 -8.25 -6.69 -3.91
N VAL A 340 -8.63 -7.94 -3.63
CA VAL A 340 -10.02 -8.38 -3.39
C VAL A 340 -10.65 -7.61 -2.23
N LEU A 341 -9.89 -7.42 -1.15
CA LEU A 341 -10.32 -6.65 0.00
C LEU A 341 -10.39 -5.14 -0.30
N GLN A 342 -9.50 -4.61 -1.15
CA GLN A 342 -9.61 -3.22 -1.60
C GLN A 342 -10.82 -2.99 -2.51
N ALA A 343 -11.10 -3.88 -3.46
CA ALA A 343 -12.25 -3.81 -4.35
C ALA A 343 -13.56 -3.73 -3.56
N ALA A 344 -13.74 -4.66 -2.61
CA ALA A 344 -14.88 -4.67 -1.71
C ALA A 344 -14.93 -3.45 -0.77
N LEU A 345 -13.80 -2.84 -0.39
CA LEU A 345 -13.80 -1.68 0.49
C LEU A 345 -14.05 -0.36 -0.27
N GLU A 346 -13.18 -0.02 -1.22
CA GLU A 346 -13.20 1.24 -1.97
C GLU A 346 -14.45 1.35 -2.84
N ILE A 347 -14.73 0.31 -3.63
CA ILE A 347 -15.83 0.30 -4.62
C ILE A 347 -17.11 -0.29 -4.01
N GLY A 348 -17.01 -1.32 -3.17
CA GLY A 348 -18.17 -2.01 -2.62
C GLY A 348 -18.73 -3.11 -3.53
N CYS A 349 -18.00 -3.50 -4.57
CA CYS A 349 -18.38 -4.56 -5.50
C CYS A 349 -18.28 -5.97 -4.88
N GLU A 350 -18.98 -6.93 -5.49
CA GLU A 350 -18.74 -8.34 -5.20
C GLU A 350 -17.35 -8.73 -5.71
N SER A 351 -16.48 -9.18 -4.80
CA SER A 351 -15.05 -9.34 -5.04
C SER A 351 -14.61 -10.77 -4.73
N TRP A 352 -13.99 -11.43 -5.71
CA TRP A 352 -13.49 -12.79 -5.64
C TRP A 352 -11.97 -12.83 -5.84
N GLY A 353 -11.29 -13.73 -5.13
CA GLY A 353 -9.89 -14.08 -5.38
C GLY A 353 -9.69 -15.59 -5.39
N CYS A 354 -8.72 -16.05 -6.18
CA CYS A 354 -8.22 -17.42 -6.13
C CYS A 354 -6.71 -17.42 -5.91
N GLU A 355 -6.23 -18.33 -5.08
CA GLU A 355 -4.81 -18.54 -4.80
C GLU A 355 -4.56 -20.04 -4.51
N MET A 356 -3.42 -20.58 -4.95
CA MET A 356 -3.04 -21.97 -4.72
C MET A 356 -1.92 -22.14 -3.68
N MET A 357 -1.16 -21.09 -3.38
CA MET A 357 -0.07 -21.13 -2.41
C MET A 357 -0.61 -21.19 -0.97
N ASP A 358 -0.50 -22.35 -0.33
CA ASP A 358 -0.99 -22.63 1.03
C ASP A 358 -0.66 -21.52 2.06
N ASN A 359 0.61 -21.10 2.13
CA ASN A 359 1.06 -20.03 3.02
C ASN A 359 0.36 -18.68 2.77
N ALA A 360 -0.01 -18.39 1.52
CA ALA A 360 -0.71 -17.17 1.15
C ALA A 360 -2.21 -17.30 1.47
N CYS A 361 -2.83 -18.46 1.22
CA CYS A 361 -4.23 -18.73 1.57
C CYS A 361 -4.47 -18.65 3.08
N ASP A 362 -3.63 -19.27 3.90
CA ASP A 362 -3.71 -19.21 5.37
C ASP A 362 -3.63 -17.77 5.90
N LEU A 363 -2.90 -16.90 5.21
CA LEU A 363 -2.80 -15.47 5.51
C LEU A 363 -3.99 -14.67 4.96
N ALA A 364 -4.53 -15.07 3.82
CA ALA A 364 -5.71 -14.47 3.19
C ALA A 364 -6.98 -14.69 4.03
N ASP A 365 -7.14 -15.88 4.61
CA ASP A 365 -8.23 -16.19 5.56
C ASP A 365 -8.14 -15.33 6.84
N LEU A 366 -6.94 -15.18 7.40
CA LEU A 366 -6.70 -14.27 8.52
C LEU A 366 -6.99 -12.81 8.16
N GLN A 367 -6.57 -12.36 6.97
CA GLN A 367 -6.92 -11.03 6.45
C GLN A 367 -8.44 -10.87 6.30
N GLN A 368 -9.16 -11.86 5.77
CA GLN A 368 -10.60 -11.79 5.56
C GLN A 368 -11.40 -11.75 6.87
N ALA A 369 -10.93 -12.48 7.90
CA ALA A 369 -11.50 -12.45 9.24
C ALA A 369 -11.32 -11.06 9.89
N GLU A 370 -10.08 -10.54 9.93
CA GLU A 370 -9.78 -9.22 10.49
C GLU A 370 -10.46 -8.10 9.67
N PHE A 371 -10.56 -8.23 8.34
CA PHE A 371 -11.28 -7.30 7.45
C PHE A 371 -12.75 -7.14 7.85
N ARG A 372 -13.47 -8.26 8.07
CA ARG A 372 -14.89 -8.22 8.49
C ARG A 372 -15.06 -7.48 9.81
N SER A 373 -14.17 -7.74 10.78
CA SER A 373 -14.20 -7.05 12.07
C SER A 373 -13.80 -5.58 11.95
N ARG A 374 -12.76 -5.24 11.18
CA ARG A 374 -12.30 -3.85 10.96
C ARG A 374 -13.32 -3.01 10.21
N CYS A 375 -13.94 -3.51 9.15
CA CYS A 375 -15.04 -2.80 8.48
C CYS A 375 -16.19 -2.50 9.45
N ARG A 376 -16.59 -3.48 10.29
CA ARG A 376 -17.61 -3.25 11.33
C ARG A 376 -17.14 -2.23 12.36
N LEU A 377 -15.88 -2.29 12.82
CA LEU A 377 -15.29 -1.36 13.79
C LEU A 377 -15.35 0.10 13.29
N TRP A 378 -14.97 0.33 12.03
CA TRP A 378 -15.00 1.62 11.35
C TRP A 378 -16.41 2.07 10.90
N GLY A 379 -17.45 1.24 11.06
CA GLY A 379 -18.82 1.59 10.67
C GLY A 379 -19.15 1.41 9.18
N ILE A 380 -18.27 0.77 8.42
CA ILE A 380 -18.35 0.63 6.96
C ILE A 380 -18.95 -0.72 6.56
N ALA A 381 -19.84 -0.70 5.56
CA ALA A 381 -20.27 -1.86 4.81
C ALA A 381 -19.31 -2.09 3.63
N PRO A 382 -18.54 -3.17 3.57
CA PRO A 382 -17.84 -3.57 2.35
C PRO A 382 -18.79 -4.28 1.39
N GLY A 383 -18.35 -4.46 0.15
CA GLY A 383 -18.89 -5.47 -0.76
C GLY A 383 -18.66 -6.89 -0.25
N LYS A 384 -19.25 -7.87 -0.93
CA LYS A 384 -19.03 -9.29 -0.60
C LYS A 384 -17.60 -9.68 -0.94
N THR A 385 -16.93 -10.41 -0.05
CA THR A 385 -15.57 -10.93 -0.25
C THR A 385 -15.56 -12.45 -0.22
N HIS A 386 -14.99 -13.02 -1.27
CA HIS A 386 -14.82 -14.45 -1.48
C HIS A 386 -13.34 -14.71 -1.80
N LEU A 387 -12.73 -15.67 -1.12
CA LEU A 387 -11.37 -16.13 -1.39
C LEU A 387 -11.42 -17.65 -1.50
N VAL A 388 -10.79 -18.20 -2.52
CA VAL A 388 -10.80 -19.62 -2.86
C VAL A 388 -9.36 -20.13 -2.85
N ARG A 389 -9.12 -21.20 -2.07
CA ARG A 389 -7.87 -21.96 -2.07
C ARG A 389 -7.96 -23.02 -3.15
N GLY A 390 -7.13 -22.91 -4.20
CA GLY A 390 -7.12 -23.84 -5.31
C GLY A 390 -6.59 -23.24 -6.61
N ASP A 391 -6.60 -24.05 -7.66
CA ASP A 391 -6.19 -23.67 -9.01
C ASP A 391 -7.35 -22.98 -9.75
N PHE A 392 -7.17 -21.72 -10.13
CA PHE A 392 -8.21 -20.93 -10.81
C PHE A 392 -8.65 -21.48 -12.19
N LEU A 393 -7.88 -22.39 -12.79
CA LEU A 393 -8.28 -23.11 -14.01
C LEU A 393 -9.24 -24.28 -13.73
N LYS A 394 -9.30 -24.74 -12.47
CA LYS A 394 -10.01 -25.97 -12.04
C LYS A 394 -11.14 -25.71 -11.03
N GLU A 395 -11.01 -24.66 -10.21
CA GLU A 395 -11.99 -24.35 -9.17
C GLU A 395 -13.32 -23.88 -9.76
N GLN A 396 -14.34 -24.76 -9.70
CA GLN A 396 -15.67 -24.51 -10.24
C GLN A 396 -16.30 -23.17 -9.78
N PRO A 397 -16.19 -22.73 -8.50
CA PRO A 397 -16.69 -21.42 -8.08
C PRO A 397 -16.04 -20.23 -8.82
N ILE A 398 -14.77 -20.38 -9.20
CA ILE A 398 -14.02 -19.38 -9.99
C ILE A 398 -14.47 -19.41 -11.45
N ILE A 399 -14.54 -20.60 -12.05
CA ILE A 399 -15.04 -20.80 -13.42
C ILE A 399 -16.45 -20.21 -13.60
N ASP A 400 -17.33 -20.35 -12.62
CA ASP A 400 -18.69 -19.80 -12.68
C ASP A 400 -18.79 -18.30 -12.41
N VAL A 401 -17.92 -17.70 -11.59
CA VAL A 401 -17.90 -16.22 -11.45
C VAL A 401 -17.27 -15.54 -12.66
N LEU A 402 -16.25 -16.13 -13.30
CA LEU A 402 -15.60 -15.58 -14.51
C LEU A 402 -16.60 -15.34 -15.66
N LYS A 403 -17.61 -16.20 -15.81
CA LYS A 403 -18.70 -16.04 -16.80
C LYS A 403 -19.46 -14.71 -16.65
N ARG A 404 -19.64 -14.24 -15.41
CA ARG A 404 -20.38 -13.01 -15.07
C ARG A 404 -19.51 -11.81 -14.66
N ALA A 405 -18.20 -11.99 -14.58
CA ALA A 405 -17.26 -10.96 -14.15
C ALA A 405 -17.34 -9.68 -15.01
N ASP A 406 -17.12 -8.51 -14.40
CA ASP A 406 -17.01 -7.23 -15.09
C ASP A 406 -15.55 -6.83 -15.28
N VAL A 407 -14.74 -7.01 -14.23
CA VAL A 407 -13.30 -6.72 -14.21
C VAL A 407 -12.57 -7.91 -13.61
N ILE A 408 -11.53 -8.36 -14.30
CA ILE A 408 -10.66 -9.46 -13.88
C ILE A 408 -9.24 -8.93 -13.83
N LEU A 409 -8.53 -9.15 -12.73
CA LEU A 409 -7.11 -8.83 -12.58
C LEU A 409 -6.28 -10.11 -12.62
N ILE A 410 -5.14 -10.06 -13.32
CA ILE A 410 -4.20 -11.17 -13.44
C ILE A 410 -2.77 -10.61 -13.36
N ASN A 411 -2.07 -10.84 -12.24
CA ASN A 411 -0.68 -10.40 -12.07
C ASN A 411 0.30 -11.34 -12.80
N ASN A 412 0.13 -11.51 -14.11
CA ASN A 412 0.89 -12.45 -14.94
C ASN A 412 2.36 -12.07 -15.19
N GLN A 413 2.96 -11.22 -14.35
CA GLN A 413 4.34 -10.78 -14.44
C GLN A 413 5.34 -11.94 -14.32
N ALA A 414 5.10 -12.87 -13.39
CA ALA A 414 5.90 -14.08 -13.25
C ALA A 414 5.45 -15.22 -14.18
N PHE A 415 4.15 -15.27 -14.51
CA PHE A 415 3.53 -16.45 -15.12
C PHE A 415 4.19 -16.95 -16.42
N THR A 416 4.22 -18.26 -16.55
CA THR A 416 4.71 -19.06 -17.68
C THR A 416 3.87 -18.89 -18.95
N PRO A 417 4.44 -19.08 -20.15
CA PRO A 417 3.68 -19.06 -21.40
C PRO A 417 2.52 -20.07 -21.43
N GLN A 418 2.70 -21.23 -20.80
CA GLN A 418 1.71 -22.30 -20.68
C GLN A 418 0.46 -21.82 -19.93
N LEU A 419 0.64 -21.31 -18.70
CA LEU A 419 -0.46 -20.79 -17.88
C LEU A 419 -1.18 -19.61 -18.56
N ASN A 420 -0.45 -18.74 -19.27
CA ASN A 420 -1.07 -17.66 -20.05
C ASN A 420 -1.90 -18.16 -21.24
N ASN A 421 -1.50 -19.27 -21.88
CA ASN A 421 -2.27 -19.88 -22.98
C ASN A 421 -3.53 -20.60 -22.46
N GLU A 422 -3.47 -21.23 -21.29
CA GLU A 422 -4.64 -21.88 -20.67
C GLU A 422 -5.67 -20.84 -20.22
N LEU A 423 -5.25 -19.74 -19.61
CA LEU A 423 -6.09 -18.58 -19.30
C LEU A 423 -6.85 -18.03 -20.52
N ILE A 424 -6.21 -18.00 -21.70
CA ILE A 424 -6.83 -17.52 -22.95
C ILE A 424 -8.07 -18.34 -23.34
N ASN A 425 -8.16 -19.62 -22.96
CA ASN A 425 -9.34 -20.45 -23.22
C ASN A 425 -10.52 -20.03 -22.34
N HIS A 426 -10.30 -19.75 -21.04
CA HIS A 426 -11.35 -19.28 -20.13
C HIS A 426 -11.92 -17.91 -20.56
N PHE A 427 -11.20 -17.13 -21.36
CA PHE A 427 -11.71 -15.86 -21.92
C PHE A 427 -12.86 -16.06 -22.92
N LEU A 428 -13.07 -17.28 -23.44
CA LEU A 428 -14.21 -17.63 -24.31
C LEU A 428 -15.55 -17.54 -23.58
N ASP A 429 -15.62 -17.90 -22.29
CA ASP A 429 -16.88 -18.02 -21.54
C ASP A 429 -17.33 -16.72 -20.85
N MET A 430 -16.47 -15.70 -20.82
CA MET A 430 -16.75 -14.40 -20.18
C MET A 430 -17.83 -13.60 -20.93
N LYS A 431 -18.60 -12.76 -20.22
CA LYS A 431 -19.56 -11.85 -20.86
C LYS A 431 -18.89 -10.79 -21.75
N GLU A 432 -19.60 -10.36 -22.79
CA GLU A 432 -19.19 -9.24 -23.64
C GLU A 432 -18.99 -7.97 -22.79
N GLY A 433 -17.98 -7.15 -23.11
CA GLY A 433 -17.63 -5.95 -22.35
C GLY A 433 -16.81 -6.19 -21.08
N CYS A 434 -16.64 -7.44 -20.62
CA CYS A 434 -15.74 -7.78 -19.52
C CYS A 434 -14.30 -7.28 -19.79
N GLN A 435 -13.64 -6.78 -18.76
CA GLN A 435 -12.30 -6.19 -18.85
C GLN A 435 -11.26 -7.01 -18.08
N ILE A 436 -10.27 -7.52 -18.79
CA ILE A 436 -9.13 -8.25 -18.23
C ILE A 436 -7.96 -7.27 -18.09
N VAL A 437 -7.41 -7.15 -16.89
CA VAL A 437 -6.29 -6.27 -16.55
C VAL A 437 -5.07 -7.12 -16.24
N SER A 438 -3.95 -6.88 -16.93
CA SER A 438 -2.74 -7.70 -16.81
C SER A 438 -1.45 -6.92 -17.02
N LEU A 439 -0.31 -7.43 -16.52
CA LEU A 439 1.00 -6.78 -16.70
C LEU A 439 1.69 -7.19 -18.00
N LYS A 440 1.43 -8.41 -18.51
CA LYS A 440 1.75 -8.84 -19.88
C LYS A 440 0.47 -8.93 -20.72
N SER A 441 0.52 -8.50 -21.97
CA SER A 441 -0.61 -8.61 -22.91
C SER A 441 -0.84 -10.06 -23.35
N PHE A 442 -2.09 -10.51 -23.32
CA PHE A 442 -2.52 -11.79 -23.93
C PHE A 442 -2.66 -11.72 -25.46
N VAL A 443 -2.70 -10.50 -26.04
CA VAL A 443 -2.72 -10.30 -27.49
C VAL A 443 -1.32 -9.86 -27.96
N PRO A 444 -0.68 -10.57 -28.90
CA PRO A 444 0.63 -10.18 -29.44
C PRO A 444 0.62 -8.80 -30.10
N ALA A 445 1.76 -8.09 -30.01
CA ALA A 445 1.93 -6.80 -30.67
C ALA A 445 1.76 -6.94 -32.20
N GLY A 446 0.95 -6.07 -32.80
CA GLY A 446 0.66 -6.11 -34.24
C GLY A 446 -0.27 -7.22 -34.70
N HIS A 447 -0.89 -7.99 -33.80
CA HIS A 447 -1.85 -9.05 -34.14
C HIS A 447 -3.00 -8.53 -35.01
N LYS A 448 -3.29 -9.26 -36.10
CA LYS A 448 -4.40 -8.99 -37.03
C LYS A 448 -5.20 -10.28 -37.23
N ILE A 449 -6.53 -10.13 -37.32
CA ILE A 449 -7.42 -11.23 -37.69
C ILE A 449 -7.14 -11.61 -39.15
N GLN A 450 -6.98 -12.90 -39.39
CA GLN A 450 -6.67 -13.53 -40.67
C GLN A 450 -7.37 -14.89 -40.71
N SER A 451 -7.76 -15.40 -41.88
CA SER A 451 -8.51 -16.67 -41.98
C SER A 451 -7.81 -17.86 -41.28
N ARG A 452 -6.48 -17.88 -41.28
CA ARG A 452 -5.65 -18.88 -40.56
C ARG A 452 -5.65 -18.79 -39.02
N ASN A 453 -6.12 -17.69 -38.43
CA ASN A 453 -6.16 -17.47 -36.98
C ASN A 453 -7.55 -17.12 -36.46
N LEU A 454 -8.59 -17.24 -37.30
CA LEU A 454 -9.97 -16.78 -37.06
C LEU A 454 -10.56 -17.36 -35.77
N ASN A 455 -10.31 -18.63 -35.49
CA ASN A 455 -10.81 -19.34 -34.31
C ASN A 455 -10.04 -19.03 -33.00
N SER A 456 -9.04 -18.15 -33.02
CA SER A 456 -8.23 -17.86 -31.82
C SER A 456 -8.97 -16.92 -30.85
N PRO A 457 -9.11 -17.25 -29.54
CA PRO A 457 -9.87 -16.43 -28.59
C PRO A 457 -9.36 -14.98 -28.46
N ILE A 458 -8.07 -14.76 -28.73
CA ILE A 458 -7.43 -13.43 -28.72
C ILE A 458 -8.06 -12.44 -29.72
N ASN A 459 -8.77 -12.93 -30.74
CA ASN A 459 -9.51 -12.08 -31.69
C ASN A 459 -10.68 -11.33 -31.02
N LEU A 460 -11.23 -11.89 -29.94
CA LEU A 460 -12.30 -11.30 -29.14
C LEU A 460 -11.79 -10.19 -28.19
N LEU A 461 -10.49 -9.90 -28.16
CA LEU A 461 -9.89 -8.96 -27.21
C LEU A 461 -9.46 -7.66 -27.87
N LYS A 462 -9.91 -6.55 -27.28
CA LYS A 462 -9.56 -5.17 -27.65
C LYS A 462 -8.67 -4.56 -26.58
N VAL A 463 -7.36 -4.62 -26.80
CA VAL A 463 -6.34 -4.24 -25.82
C VAL A 463 -6.02 -2.75 -25.89
N LYS A 464 -5.97 -2.11 -24.71
CA LYS A 464 -5.41 -0.77 -24.48
C LYS A 464 -4.18 -0.93 -23.61
N GLN A 465 -3.01 -0.49 -24.08
CA GLN A 465 -1.80 -0.40 -23.26
C GLN A 465 -1.83 0.87 -22.40
N ARG A 466 -1.35 0.74 -21.16
CA ARG A 466 -1.26 1.78 -20.13
C ARG A 466 0.08 1.71 -19.42
N ASN A 467 0.41 2.77 -18.66
CA ASN A 467 1.66 2.88 -17.91
C ASN A 467 1.38 3.06 -16.42
N TYR A 468 2.09 2.30 -15.58
CA TYR A 468 2.20 2.52 -14.14
C TYR A 468 3.56 3.14 -13.80
N TRP A 469 3.72 3.66 -12.58
CA TRP A 469 4.87 4.49 -12.18
C TRP A 469 5.48 4.04 -10.86
N SER A 470 6.46 4.80 -10.35
CA SER A 470 6.98 4.67 -8.97
C SER A 470 5.86 4.49 -7.94
N ASN A 471 6.10 3.64 -6.93
CA ASN A 471 5.14 3.24 -5.90
C ASN A 471 3.84 2.60 -6.44
N SER A 472 3.91 1.79 -7.52
CA SER A 472 2.76 1.00 -8.04
C SER A 472 2.83 -0.50 -7.70
N VAL A 473 4.02 -1.06 -7.53
CA VAL A 473 4.25 -2.50 -7.29
C VAL A 473 5.34 -2.70 -6.23
N SER A 474 5.36 -3.82 -5.50
CA SER A 474 6.27 -4.02 -4.38
C SER A 474 7.72 -4.38 -4.75
N TRP A 475 7.96 -4.86 -5.97
CA TRP A 475 9.27 -5.40 -6.39
C TRP A 475 10.15 -4.42 -7.19
N THR A 476 9.64 -3.25 -7.56
CA THR A 476 10.42 -2.21 -8.26
C THR A 476 9.77 -0.83 -8.12
N ASP A 477 10.60 0.22 -7.98
CA ASP A 477 10.14 1.61 -8.05
C ASP A 477 10.21 2.19 -9.49
N VAL A 478 10.69 1.40 -10.46
CA VAL A 478 10.68 1.78 -11.87
C VAL A 478 9.27 1.59 -12.43
N GLY A 479 8.77 2.59 -13.17
CA GLY A 479 7.51 2.49 -13.90
C GLY A 479 7.55 1.41 -14.99
N GLY A 480 6.37 0.97 -15.40
CA GLY A 480 6.21 -0.11 -16.37
C GLY A 480 4.87 -0.03 -17.09
N THR A 481 4.54 -1.07 -17.84
CA THR A 481 3.32 -1.15 -18.65
C THR A 481 2.33 -2.13 -18.07
N TYR A 482 1.05 -1.85 -18.26
CA TYR A 482 -0.05 -2.79 -18.03
C TYR A 482 -1.07 -2.68 -19.16
N PHE A 483 -1.98 -3.63 -19.26
CA PHE A 483 -2.90 -3.79 -20.37
C PHE A 483 -4.33 -3.94 -19.84
N ILE A 484 -5.28 -3.28 -20.50
CA ILE A 484 -6.71 -3.47 -20.28
C ILE A 484 -7.29 -4.05 -21.57
N ALA A 485 -7.61 -5.34 -21.57
CA ALA A 485 -8.24 -6.05 -22.68
C ALA A 485 -9.75 -6.11 -22.45
N THR A 486 -10.54 -5.44 -23.28
CA THR A 486 -12.02 -5.52 -23.25
C THR A 486 -12.49 -6.62 -24.21
N LYS A 487 -13.42 -7.47 -23.77
CA LYS A 487 -14.07 -8.46 -24.65
C LYS A 487 -15.03 -7.77 -25.61
N ASP A 488 -14.76 -7.90 -26.91
CA ASP A 488 -15.41 -7.22 -28.03
C ASP A 488 -15.49 -8.17 -29.24
N SER A 489 -16.57 -8.92 -29.35
CA SER A 489 -16.84 -9.86 -30.45
C SER A 489 -17.18 -9.17 -31.78
N SER A 490 -17.48 -7.86 -31.78
CA SER A 490 -17.91 -7.12 -32.98
C SER A 490 -16.84 -7.13 -34.08
N ARG A 491 -15.57 -7.10 -33.67
CA ARG A 491 -14.40 -7.14 -34.57
C ARG A 491 -14.27 -8.46 -35.33
N LEU A 492 -14.63 -9.58 -34.69
CA LEU A 492 -14.59 -10.90 -35.32
C LEU A 492 -15.79 -11.10 -36.24
N LYS A 493 -16.99 -10.66 -35.80
CA LYS A 493 -18.20 -10.65 -36.62
C LYS A 493 -17.98 -9.87 -37.92
N ALA A 494 -17.63 -8.58 -37.83
CA ALA A 494 -17.37 -7.74 -38.99
C ALA A 494 -16.26 -8.27 -39.93
N PHE A 495 -15.30 -9.06 -39.42
CA PHE A 495 -14.32 -9.73 -40.28
C PHE A 495 -14.92 -10.93 -41.02
N VAL A 496 -15.72 -11.77 -40.35
CA VAL A 496 -16.46 -12.88 -40.97
C VAL A 496 -17.48 -12.36 -41.99
N ASP A 497 -18.21 -11.29 -41.64
CA ASP A 497 -19.16 -10.63 -42.52
C ASP A 497 -18.48 -10.03 -43.76
N SER A 498 -17.19 -9.63 -43.66
CA SER A 498 -16.37 -9.17 -44.80
C SER A 498 -15.71 -10.29 -45.62
N MET A 499 -15.94 -11.56 -45.26
CA MET A 499 -15.52 -12.74 -46.01
C MET A 499 -16.69 -13.46 -46.72
N GLN A 500 -17.91 -12.91 -46.63
CA GLN A 500 -19.12 -13.37 -47.32
C GLN A 500 -19.45 -12.47 -48.52
#